data_AF-A0A218Q4R4-F1
#
_entry.id   AF-A0A218Q4R4-F1
#
_cell.length_a   1.000
_cell.length_b   1.000
_cell.length_c   1.000
_cell.angle_alpha   90.00
_cell.angle_beta   90.00
_cell.angle_gamma   90.00
#
_symmetry.space_group_name_H-M   'P 1'
#
loop_
_entity.id
_entity.type
_entity.pdbx_description
1 polymer ?
#
loop_
_entity_poly.entity_id
_entity_poly.type
_entity_poly.pdbx_seq_one_letter_code
_entity_poly.pdbx_strand_id
1 'polypeptide(L)' 'MKSIETIATVTKDGKITVQLPPDIPAGEHHVVIVIEEKYTDEKVESQEKRPPLNFPVHNCGLGSENLSLRREDMYGDWGR' A
#
# COMPACT_ATOMS: atom_id res chain seq x y z
N MET A 1 -10.45 -17.51 29.47
CA MET A 1 -10.70 -16.27 28.70
C MET A 1 -11.58 -16.67 27.52
N LYS A 2 -12.79 -16.12 27.40
CA LYS A 2 -13.64 -16.32 26.21
C LYS A 2 -13.60 -15.02 25.42
N SER A 3 -13.04 -15.04 24.20
CA SER A 3 -13.09 -13.91 23.27
C SER A 3 -14.35 -14.03 22.42
N ILE A 4 -15.05 -12.92 22.21
CA ILE A 4 -16.20 -12.84 21.32
C ILE A 4 -15.75 -12.00 20.13
N GLU A 5 -15.59 -12.66 18.99
CA GLU A 5 -15.34 -12.00 17.72
C GLU A 5 -16.70 -11.80 17.04
N THR A 6 -17.11 -10.54 16.92
CA THR A 6 -18.37 -10.19 16.26
C THR A 6 -18.19 -8.94 15.43
N ILE A 7 -18.96 -8.85 14.34
CA ILE A 7 -18.96 -7.69 13.46
C ILE A 7 -19.88 -6.65 14.08
N ALA A 8 -19.28 -5.57 14.58
CA ALA A 8 -20.02 -4.46 15.15
C ALA A 8 -20.25 -3.37 14.10
N THR A 9 -21.49 -2.89 13.98
CA THR A 9 -21.80 -1.76 13.09
C THR A 9 -21.55 -0.46 13.83
N VAL A 10 -20.70 0.39 13.25
CA VAL A 10 -20.50 1.76 13.72
C VAL A 10 -21.56 2.65 13.07
N THR A 11 -22.42 3.27 13.87
CA THR A 11 -23.40 4.24 13.35
C THR A 11 -22.71 5.56 12.98
N LYS A 12 -23.36 6.39 12.16
CA LYS A 12 -22.81 7.71 11.74
C LYS A 12 -22.49 8.64 12.91
N ASP A 13 -23.08 8.39 14.07
CA ASP A 13 -22.87 9.14 15.31
C ASP A 13 -21.66 8.65 16.12
N GLY A 14 -20.87 7.72 15.57
CA GLY A 14 -19.70 7.14 16.24
C GLY A 14 -20.05 6.17 17.37
N LYS A 15 -21.30 5.69 17.44
CA LYS A 15 -21.73 4.71 18.44
C LYS A 15 -21.60 3.30 17.87
N ILE A 16 -21.09 2.38 18.68
CA ILE A 16 -20.98 0.96 18.35
C ILE A 16 -22.16 0.25 19.01
N THR A 17 -23.03 -0.38 18.21
CA THR A 17 -24.09 -1.26 18.72
C THR A 17 -23.70 -2.71 18.51
N VAL A 18 -23.54 -3.46 19.60
CA VAL A 18 -23.21 -4.89 19.58
C VAL A 18 -24.37 -5.66 20.19
N GLN A 19 -24.89 -6.65 19.46
CA GLN A 19 -25.84 -7.61 20.01
C GLN A 19 -25.06 -8.82 20.56
N LEU A 20 -25.07 -8.97 21.88
CA LEU A 20 -24.44 -10.11 22.55
C LEU A 20 -25.33 -11.36 22.40
N PRO A 21 -24.76 -12.54 22.15
CA PRO A 21 -25.52 -13.79 22.12
C PRO A 21 -26.10 -14.10 23.51
N PRO A 22 -27.23 -14.85 23.58
CA PRO A 22 -27.93 -15.15 24.84
C PRO A 22 -27.14 -16.08 25.79
N ASP A 23 -26.00 -16.59 25.36
CA ASP A 23 -25.15 -17.55 26.09
C ASP A 23 -24.23 -16.88 27.14
N ILE A 24 -24.36 -15.56 27.31
CA ILE A 24 -23.56 -14.78 28.26
C ILE A 24 -24.45 -14.43 29.46
N PRO A 25 -24.10 -14.89 30.68
CA PRO A 25 -24.88 -14.59 31.87
C PRO A 25 -24.85 -13.10 32.16
N ALA A 26 -25.96 -12.58 32.71
CA ALA A 26 -26.01 -11.21 33.21
C ALA A 26 -24.95 -11.01 34.30
N GLY A 27 -24.14 -9.97 34.17
CA GLY A 27 -23.05 -9.70 35.10
C GLY A 27 -22.07 -8.65 34.56
N GLU A 28 -21.08 -8.31 35.37
CA GLU A 28 -19.98 -7.45 34.95
C GLU A 28 -19.03 -8.24 34.05
N HIS A 29 -18.76 -7.72 32.86
CA HIS A 29 -17.85 -8.32 31.89
C HIS A 29 -16.82 -7.30 31.44
N HIS A 30 -15.56 -7.72 31.36
CA HIS A 30 -14.51 -6.90 30.79
C HIS A 30 -14.58 -6.93 29.26
N VAL A 31 -14.85 -5.79 28.64
CA VAL A 31 -14.99 -5.66 27.19
C VAL A 31 -13.68 -5.12 26.61
N VAL A 32 -13.14 -5.80 25.60
CA VAL A 32 -11.99 -5.34 24.82
C VAL A 32 -12.43 -5.16 23.38
N ILE A 33 -12.28 -3.95 22.86
CA ILE A 33 -12.59 -3.61 21.47
C ILE A 33 -11.27 -3.45 20.73
N VAL A 34 -11.06 -4.26 19.69
CA VAL A 34 -9.90 -4.16 18.79
C VAL A 34 -10.44 -3.71 17.43
N ILE A 35 -10.02 -2.53 16.99
CA ILE A 35 -10.39 -1.98 15.67
C ILE A 35 -9.20 -2.21 14.75
N GLU A 36 -9.36 -3.12 13.81
CA GLU A 36 -8.44 -3.24 12.67
C GLU A 36 -9.02 -2.43 11.52
N GLU A 37 -8.41 -1.27 11.22
CA GLU A 37 -8.71 -0.55 9.99
C GLU A 37 -8.19 -1.36 8.80
N LYS A 38 -9.08 -2.16 8.21
CA LYS A 38 -8.88 -2.67 6.86
C LYS A 38 -9.34 -1.57 5.91
N TYR A 39 -8.39 -0.93 5.23
CA TYR A 39 -8.71 -0.16 4.03
C TYR A 39 -9.39 -1.13 3.07
N THR A 40 -10.72 -1.10 3.00
CA THR A 40 -11.43 -1.76 1.92
C THR A 40 -10.86 -1.15 0.64
N ASP A 41 -10.36 -1.98 -0.26
CA ASP A 41 -9.92 -1.63 -1.60
C ASP A 41 -11.08 -1.06 -2.48
N GLU A 42 -12.06 -0.37 -1.88
CA GLU A 42 -13.13 0.36 -2.57
C GLU A 42 -12.66 1.73 -3.09
N LYS A 43 -11.41 2.11 -2.78
CA LYS A 43 -10.67 3.08 -3.58
C LYS A 43 -9.86 2.39 -4.69
N VAL A 44 -10.47 1.41 -5.36
CA VAL A 44 -10.21 1.25 -6.79
C VAL A 44 -10.80 2.50 -7.45
N GLU A 45 -10.01 3.58 -7.41
CA GLU A 45 -10.10 4.65 -8.40
C GLU A 45 -10.30 3.93 -9.73
N SER A 46 -11.42 4.25 -10.39
CA SER A 46 -11.71 3.82 -11.75
C SER A 46 -10.40 3.76 -12.50
N GLN A 47 -10.08 2.60 -13.07
CA GLN A 47 -8.99 2.47 -14.04
C GLN A 47 -9.39 3.26 -15.30
N GLU A 48 -9.57 4.57 -15.18
CA GLU A 48 -9.50 5.47 -16.30
C GLU A 48 -8.14 5.22 -16.93
N LYS A 49 -8.15 4.76 -18.18
CA LYS A 49 -6.95 4.61 -18.98
C LYS A 49 -6.23 5.95 -18.95
N ARG A 50 -5.19 6.04 -18.11
CA ARG A 50 -4.34 7.21 -18.05
C ARG A 50 -3.81 7.44 -19.46
N PRO A 51 -3.87 8.67 -19.99
CA PRO A 51 -3.28 8.95 -21.28
C PRO A 51 -1.80 8.55 -21.24
N PRO A 52 -1.25 8.01 -22.34
CA PRO A 52 0.16 7.64 -22.39
C PRO A 52 1.00 8.87 -22.06
N LEU A 53 1.98 8.72 -21.16
CA LEU A 53 2.90 9.80 -20.85
C LEU A 53 3.73 10.13 -22.10
N ASN A 54 3.60 11.37 -22.55
CA ASN A 54 4.40 11.91 -23.65
C ASN A 54 5.63 12.61 -23.07
N PHE A 55 6.69 11.83 -22.80
CA PHE A 55 7.96 12.39 -22.39
C PHE A 55 8.76 12.84 -23.63
N PRO A 56 9.46 13.99 -23.58
CA PRO A 56 10.37 14.37 -24.65
C PRO A 56 11.48 13.33 -24.76
N VAL A 57 11.58 12.68 -25.93
CA VAL A 57 12.64 11.71 -26.22
C VAL A 57 13.88 12.47 -26.65
N HIS A 58 14.95 12.39 -25.87
CA HIS A 58 16.25 12.90 -26.29
C HIS A 58 16.91 11.91 -27.25
N ASN A 59 17.21 12.35 -28.48
CA ASN A 59 17.95 11.56 -29.44
C ASN A 59 19.46 11.75 -29.20
N CYS A 60 20.10 10.79 -28.54
CA CYS A 60 21.54 10.81 -28.28
C CYS A 60 22.39 10.45 -29.52
N GLY A 61 21.77 10.23 -30.69
CA GLY A 61 22.45 9.76 -31.89
C GLY A 61 22.96 8.33 -31.77
N LEU A 62 23.58 7.83 -32.84
CA LEU A 62 24.40 6.61 -32.76
C LEU A 62 25.67 6.98 -32.01
N GLY A 63 26.00 6.23 -30.95
CA GLY A 63 27.28 6.35 -30.28
C GLY A 63 28.42 6.22 -31.29
N SER A 64 29.52 6.94 -31.09
CA SER A 64 30.65 6.85 -32.01
C SER A 64 31.13 5.41 -32.11
N GLU A 65 31.49 4.97 -33.32
CA GLU A 65 31.93 3.59 -33.58
C GLU A 65 33.14 3.18 -32.72
N ASN A 66 33.91 4.18 -32.25
CA ASN A 66 35.09 4.02 -31.42
C ASN A 66 34.88 4.45 -29.96
N LEU A 67 33.62 4.57 -29.50
CA LEU A 67 33.36 4.88 -28.09
C LEU A 67 33.77 3.70 -27.21
N SER A 68 34.90 3.85 -26.52
CA SER A 68 35.31 2.88 -25.51
C SER A 68 34.75 3.27 -24.14
N LEU A 69 34.03 2.34 -23.53
CA LEU A 69 33.54 2.44 -22.15
C LEU A 69 34.44 1.67 -21.16
N ARG A 70 35.68 1.37 -21.56
CA ARG A 70 36.65 0.77 -20.65
C ARG A 70 37.03 1.78 -19.58
N ARG A 71 37.31 1.28 -18.38
CA ARG A 71 37.73 2.08 -17.23
C ARG A 71 39.01 2.85 -17.54
N GLU A 72 39.92 2.22 -18.28
CA GLU A 72 41.19 2.78 -18.73
C GLU A 72 40.97 4.01 -19.65
N ASP A 73 40.00 3.92 -20.58
CA ASP A 73 39.67 5.00 -21.52
C ASP A 73 38.80 6.10 -20.88
N MET A 74 37.93 5.74 -19.94
CA MET A 74 37.05 6.70 -19.25
C MET A 74 37.75 7.45 -18.11
N TYR A 75 38.66 6.79 -17.40
CA TYR A 75 39.28 7.31 -16.18
C TYR A 75 40.81 7.44 -16.27
N GLY A 76 41.41 7.13 -17.42
CA GLY A 76 42.87 7.20 -17.60
C GLY A 76 43.64 6.18 -16.75
N ASP A 77 42.98 5.13 -16.29
CA ASP A 77 43.53 4.18 -15.32
C ASP A 77 44.23 3.01 -16.02
N TRP A 78 45.37 3.32 -16.63
CA TRP A 78 46.20 2.36 -17.37
C TRP A 78 47.12 1.49 -16.49
N GLY A 79 46.89 1.48 -15.18
CA GLY A 79 47.78 0.87 -14.20
C GLY A 79 49.10 1.65 -14.07
N ARG A 80 49.46 1.98 -12.84
CA ARG A 80 50.86 2.23 -12.46
C ARG A 80 51.40 0.99 -11.77
#